data_AF-A0A971LJ29-F1
#
_entry.id   AF-A0A971LJ29-F1
#
_cell.length_a   1.000
_cell.length_b   1.000
_cell.length_c   1.000
_cell.angle_alpha   90.00
_cell.angle_beta   90.00
_cell.angle_gamma   90.00
#
_symmetry.space_group_name_H-M   'P 1'
#
loop_
_entity.id
_entity.type
_entity.pdbx_description
1 polymer ?
#
loop_
_entity_poly.entity_id
_entity_poly.type
_entity_poly.pdbx_seq_one_letter_code
_entity_poly.pdbx_strand_id
1 'polypeptide(L)'
;MKMLKRFCLIVLLLAVTLTTSGNIAWGMEEELDEFADGQFCTVYDEADPSQIIFVTGRYVMVGDEYQTADDRLYQVVRVEGTDKAYARFVKQVGLEDLRADFADILADMLANRVTGPKDVTVGLYHTHSDESYVPTDGTSSIRGNGTIYKVGSAMAQGLEREGVKVIHSQARHDPHDTAAYKRSRRTAQELLQKADAVLDVHRDAVPASQYTGEVNGEKMVLVQLVVGRQNPNMAANKQFAQEIKAATDKQHPGLVKGIFFARSGYNQDLSPRNLLVEVGTHKQSRNAAEKSANLFAQSYARYLTASTAGSVAGQRREGQVGTRTAFWLGGLVVLGAAIYMFLSTGSWEELTSKVRTFTTREFGDLLGSRRPGDKDGGGR
;
A
#
# COMPACT_ATOMS: atom_id res chain seq x y z
N MET A 1 27.75 -36.43 23.80
CA MET A 1 28.66 -35.66 22.89
C MET A 1 28.38 -35.84 21.39
N LYS A 2 27.96 -37.02 20.88
CA LYS A 2 27.68 -37.22 19.44
C LYS A 2 26.36 -36.56 18.93
N MET A 3 25.37 -36.38 19.80
CA MET A 3 24.09 -35.73 19.48
C MET A 3 24.20 -34.21 19.31
N LEU A 4 25.03 -33.55 20.14
CA LEU A 4 25.21 -32.09 20.09
C LEU A 4 25.93 -31.63 18.81
N LYS A 5 26.87 -32.44 18.29
CA LYS A 5 27.53 -32.18 17.01
C LYS A 5 26.60 -32.33 15.80
N ARG A 6 25.60 -33.22 15.87
CA ARG A 6 24.59 -33.38 14.80
C ARG A 6 23.56 -32.25 14.81
N PHE A 7 23.20 -31.75 16.00
CA PHE A 7 22.31 -30.60 16.13
C PHE A 7 22.95 -29.30 15.62
N CYS A 8 24.22 -29.03 15.97
CA CYS A 8 24.94 -27.88 15.42
C CYS A 8 25.14 -27.96 13.90
N LEU A 9 25.34 -29.16 13.32
CA LEU A 9 25.50 -29.33 11.88
C LEU A 9 24.19 -29.04 11.12
N ILE A 10 23.04 -29.45 11.67
CA ILE A 10 21.71 -29.18 11.08
C ILE A 10 21.35 -27.69 11.19
N VAL A 11 21.68 -27.03 12.30
CA VAL A 11 21.48 -25.58 12.46
C VAL A 11 22.41 -24.77 11.54
N LEU A 12 23.65 -25.24 11.31
CA LEU A 12 24.56 -24.61 10.35
C LEU A 12 24.10 -24.82 8.89
N LEU A 13 23.59 -26.01 8.54
CA LEU A 13 23.04 -26.29 7.21
C LEU A 13 21.77 -25.47 6.93
N LEU A 14 20.90 -25.27 7.93
CA LEU A 14 19.74 -24.38 7.83
C LEU A 14 20.16 -22.90 7.70
N ALA A 15 21.21 -22.45 8.42
CA ALA A 15 21.74 -21.09 8.30
C ALA A 15 22.45 -20.82 6.96
N VAL A 16 23.03 -21.85 6.33
CA VAL A 16 23.66 -21.74 5.00
C VAL A 16 22.62 -21.78 3.87
N THR A 17 21.48 -22.47 4.06
CA THR A 17 20.35 -22.39 3.11
C THR A 17 19.56 -21.08 3.21
N LEU A 18 19.64 -20.38 4.35
CA LEU A 18 19.01 -19.06 4.56
C LEU A 18 19.88 -17.87 4.11
N THR A 19 21.11 -18.11 3.63
CA THR A 19 22.02 -17.05 3.13
C THR A 19 22.34 -17.19 1.63
N THR A 20 21.70 -18.13 0.94
CA THR A 20 21.87 -18.36 -0.51
C THR A 20 20.56 -18.30 -1.31
N SER A 21 19.43 -17.90 -0.70
CA SER A 21 18.35 -17.26 -1.44
C SER A 21 18.85 -15.89 -1.86
N GLY A 22 19.55 -15.89 -2.99
CA GLY A 22 20.24 -14.75 -3.53
C GLY A 22 19.36 -13.51 -3.49
N ASN A 23 20.02 -12.40 -3.15
CA ASN A 23 19.80 -11.15 -3.84
C ASN A 23 19.86 -11.43 -5.35
N ILE A 24 18.80 -11.99 -5.92
CA ILE A 24 18.53 -11.86 -7.34
C ILE A 24 18.30 -10.36 -7.44
N ALA A 25 19.31 -9.67 -7.95
CA ALA A 25 19.19 -8.32 -8.40
C ALA A 25 18.00 -8.29 -9.37
N TRP A 26 16.85 -7.84 -8.89
CA TRP A 26 15.75 -7.37 -9.71
C TRP A 26 16.25 -6.09 -10.36
N GLY A 27 17.03 -6.27 -11.40
CA GLY A 27 17.68 -5.20 -12.12
C GLY A 27 18.18 -5.77 -13.43
N MET A 28 17.79 -5.10 -14.51
CA MET A 28 18.20 -5.32 -15.91
C MET A 28 17.29 -6.25 -16.71
N GLU A 29 16.05 -5.84 -16.86
CA GLU A 29 15.57 -5.64 -18.23
C GLU A 29 15.29 -4.13 -18.34
N GLU A 30 15.97 -3.42 -19.24
CA GLU A 30 15.57 -2.06 -19.62
C GLU A 30 14.21 -2.17 -20.34
N GLU A 31 13.14 -2.44 -19.60
CA GLU A 31 11.78 -2.35 -20.13
C GLU A 31 11.54 -0.87 -20.41
N LEU A 32 11.45 -0.51 -21.70
CA LEU A 32 10.89 0.76 -22.14
C LEU A 32 9.48 0.85 -21.55
N ASP A 33 9.32 1.68 -20.54
CA ASP A 33 8.09 1.78 -19.76
C ASP A 33 7.19 2.92 -20.27
N GLU A 34 7.80 3.99 -20.78
CA GLU A 34 7.11 5.17 -21.33
C GLU A 34 7.54 5.45 -22.77
N PHE A 35 6.59 5.88 -23.59
CA PHE A 35 6.82 6.38 -24.95
C PHE A 35 7.43 7.78 -24.92
N ALA A 36 8.12 8.14 -26.01
CA ALA A 36 8.48 9.54 -26.25
C ALA A 36 7.21 10.39 -26.45
N ASP A 37 7.29 11.67 -26.10
CA ASP A 37 6.19 12.63 -26.28
C ASP A 37 5.60 12.54 -27.71
N GLY A 38 4.29 12.27 -27.78
CA GLY A 38 3.55 12.16 -29.05
C GLY A 38 3.31 10.73 -29.52
N GLN A 39 3.90 9.71 -28.88
CA GLN A 39 3.57 8.31 -29.08
C GLN A 39 2.70 7.80 -27.93
N PHE A 40 1.73 6.95 -28.24
CA PHE A 40 0.81 6.37 -27.25
C PHE A 40 0.23 5.06 -27.78
N CYS A 41 -0.15 4.17 -26.87
CA CYS A 41 -0.89 2.96 -27.18
C CYS A 41 -2.40 3.19 -26.96
N THR A 42 -3.21 2.77 -27.92
CA THR A 42 -4.68 2.74 -27.80
C THR A 42 -5.13 1.31 -27.57
N VAL A 43 -5.87 1.09 -26.49
CA VAL A 43 -6.39 -0.22 -26.10
C VAL A 43 -7.88 -0.29 -26.41
N TYR A 44 -8.26 -1.23 -27.26
CA TYR A 44 -9.62 -1.44 -27.74
C TYR A 44 -10.31 -2.59 -26.98
N ASP A 45 -11.63 -2.60 -26.97
CA ASP A 45 -12.38 -3.79 -26.52
C ASP A 45 -12.16 -4.93 -27.51
N GLU A 46 -11.81 -6.13 -27.02
CA GLU A 46 -11.68 -7.33 -27.86
C GLU A 46 -13.01 -7.71 -28.51
N ALA A 47 -14.13 -7.54 -27.82
CA ALA A 47 -15.46 -7.89 -28.30
C ALA A 47 -16.03 -6.87 -29.30
N ASP A 48 -15.66 -5.60 -29.16
CA ASP A 48 -16.02 -4.52 -30.08
C ASP A 48 -14.84 -3.56 -30.31
N PRO A 49 -14.01 -3.82 -31.35
CA PRO A 49 -12.85 -2.99 -31.67
C PRO A 49 -13.14 -1.52 -32.03
N SER A 50 -14.42 -1.12 -32.15
CA SER A 50 -14.79 0.29 -32.30
C SER A 50 -14.73 1.06 -30.97
N GLN A 51 -14.79 0.35 -29.84
CA GLN A 51 -14.73 0.91 -28.51
C GLN A 51 -13.28 1.00 -28.03
N ILE A 52 -12.88 2.20 -27.62
CA ILE A 52 -11.60 2.43 -26.95
C ILE A 52 -11.84 2.29 -25.44
N ILE A 53 -11.08 1.42 -24.79
CA ILE A 53 -11.11 1.28 -23.33
C ILE A 53 -10.26 2.36 -22.67
N PHE A 54 -9.01 2.52 -23.14
CA PHE A 54 -8.12 3.58 -22.67
C PHE A 54 -6.99 3.85 -23.68
N VAL A 55 -6.35 5.00 -23.50
CA VAL A 55 -5.12 5.40 -24.19
C VAL A 55 -4.07 5.70 -23.14
N THR A 56 -2.83 5.28 -23.37
CA THR A 56 -1.70 5.49 -22.45
C THR A 56 -0.42 5.86 -23.18
N GLY A 57 0.38 6.74 -22.57
CA GLY A 57 1.76 7.03 -23.00
C GLY A 57 2.75 5.94 -22.59
N ARG A 58 2.28 4.81 -22.04
CA ARG A 58 3.11 3.68 -21.59
C ARG A 58 3.04 2.52 -22.57
N TYR A 59 4.07 1.69 -22.57
CA TYR A 59 4.02 0.42 -23.30
C TYR A 59 3.00 -0.50 -22.63
N VAL A 60 2.19 -1.17 -23.46
CA VAL A 60 1.14 -2.09 -23.01
C VAL A 60 1.57 -3.52 -23.29
N MET A 61 1.45 -4.38 -22.29
CA MET A 61 1.85 -5.78 -22.35
C MET A 61 0.65 -6.70 -22.15
N VAL A 62 0.71 -7.90 -22.74
CA VAL A 62 -0.30 -8.93 -22.47
C VAL A 62 -0.33 -9.25 -20.99
N GLY A 63 -1.55 -9.30 -20.45
CA GLY A 63 -1.84 -9.46 -19.04
C GLY A 63 -2.17 -8.15 -18.35
N ASP A 64 -1.69 -6.99 -18.84
CA ASP A 64 -1.96 -5.67 -18.23
C ASP A 64 -3.45 -5.47 -17.99
N GLU A 65 -3.81 -4.75 -16.93
CA GLU A 65 -5.22 -4.54 -16.59
C GLU A 65 -5.53 -3.06 -16.52
N TYR A 66 -6.78 -2.72 -16.81
CA TYR A 66 -7.28 -1.37 -16.67
C TYR A 66 -8.65 -1.39 -16.01
N GLN A 67 -8.78 -0.69 -14.88
CA GLN A 67 -10.07 -0.42 -14.27
C GLN A 67 -10.55 0.95 -14.72
N THR A 68 -11.68 1.02 -15.43
CA THR A 68 -12.23 2.28 -15.95
C THR A 68 -12.83 3.15 -14.85
N ALA A 69 -13.21 4.38 -15.21
CA ALA A 69 -13.97 5.28 -14.34
C ALA A 69 -15.23 4.62 -13.77
N ASP A 70 -15.96 3.86 -14.60
CA ASP A 70 -17.17 3.12 -14.21
C ASP A 70 -16.88 1.75 -13.56
N ASP A 71 -15.66 1.54 -13.04
CA ASP A 71 -15.25 0.33 -12.32
C ASP A 71 -15.32 -0.98 -13.13
N ARG A 72 -15.28 -0.90 -14.46
CA ARG A 72 -15.13 -2.07 -15.32
C ARG A 72 -13.66 -2.44 -15.43
N LEU A 73 -13.30 -3.65 -14.98
CA LEU A 73 -11.94 -4.17 -15.09
C LEU A 73 -11.79 -4.90 -16.42
N TYR A 74 -10.77 -4.53 -17.18
CA TYR A 74 -10.35 -5.19 -18.41
C TYR A 74 -8.94 -5.74 -18.26
N GLN A 75 -8.65 -6.82 -18.99
CA GLN A 75 -7.32 -7.41 -19.10
C GLN A 75 -6.90 -7.43 -20.57
N VAL A 76 -5.71 -6.92 -20.86
CA VAL A 76 -5.08 -6.96 -22.17
C VAL A 76 -4.76 -8.40 -22.51
N VAL A 77 -5.32 -8.89 -23.60
CA VAL A 77 -5.16 -10.27 -24.07
C VAL A 77 -4.30 -10.35 -25.34
N ARG A 78 -4.14 -9.22 -26.04
CA ARG A 78 -3.41 -9.15 -27.30
C ARG A 78 -2.83 -7.75 -27.52
N VAL A 79 -1.60 -7.70 -28.02
CA VAL A 79 -0.89 -6.46 -28.39
C VAL A 79 -0.46 -6.59 -29.85
N GLU A 80 -0.68 -5.54 -30.64
CA GLU A 80 -0.29 -5.44 -32.04
C GLU A 80 0.67 -4.26 -32.22
N GLY A 81 1.95 -4.55 -32.50
CA GLY A 81 2.96 -3.51 -32.58
C GLY A 81 3.19 -2.84 -31.22
N THR A 82 3.40 -1.52 -31.23
CA THR A 82 3.62 -0.72 -30.02
C THR A 82 2.44 0.18 -29.68
N ASP A 83 1.59 0.52 -30.65
CA ASP A 83 0.57 1.57 -30.55
C ASP A 83 -0.86 1.03 -30.42
N LYS A 84 -1.06 -0.30 -30.49
CA LYS A 84 -2.38 -0.92 -30.44
C LYS A 84 -2.43 -2.16 -29.57
N ALA A 85 -3.46 -2.26 -28.74
CA ALA A 85 -3.74 -3.46 -27.95
C ALA A 85 -5.24 -3.72 -27.82
N TYR A 86 -5.59 -4.90 -27.33
CA TYR A 86 -6.97 -5.35 -27.17
C TYR A 86 -7.14 -5.97 -25.79
N ALA A 87 -8.19 -5.55 -25.10
CA ALA A 87 -8.50 -5.99 -23.76
C ALA A 87 -9.90 -6.61 -23.67
N ARG A 88 -10.01 -7.66 -22.87
CA ARG A 88 -11.27 -8.34 -22.58
C ARG A 88 -11.81 -7.86 -21.24
N PHE A 89 -13.12 -7.66 -21.15
CA PHE A 89 -13.79 -7.43 -19.88
C PHE A 89 -13.61 -8.63 -18.94
N VAL A 90 -13.22 -8.36 -17.69
CA VAL A 90 -13.01 -9.35 -16.64
C VAL A 90 -14.19 -9.35 -15.67
N LYS A 91 -14.47 -8.20 -15.06
CA LYS A 91 -15.55 -8.04 -14.07
C LYS A 91 -15.90 -6.57 -13.83
N GLN A 92 -17.06 -6.36 -13.21
CA GLN A 92 -17.38 -5.11 -12.53
C GLN A 92 -16.76 -5.15 -11.13
N VAL A 93 -15.91 -4.18 -10.81
CA VAL A 93 -15.30 -4.08 -9.47
C VAL A 93 -16.32 -3.48 -8.52
N GLY A 94 -16.58 -4.19 -7.42
CA GLY A 94 -17.52 -3.79 -6.39
C GLY A 94 -16.87 -3.55 -5.03
N LEU A 95 -17.67 -3.15 -4.03
CA LEU A 95 -17.19 -2.98 -2.65
C LEU A 95 -16.74 -4.32 -2.04
N GLU A 96 -17.34 -5.42 -2.49
CA GLU A 96 -17.01 -6.80 -2.12
C GLU A 96 -15.61 -7.23 -2.56
N ASP A 97 -15.00 -6.53 -3.52
CA ASP A 97 -13.63 -6.78 -3.98
C ASP A 97 -12.58 -6.03 -3.13
N LEU A 98 -13.03 -5.13 -2.25
CA LEU A 98 -12.16 -4.32 -1.39
C LEU A 98 -11.98 -5.00 -0.02
N ARG A 99 -11.20 -4.38 0.88
CA ARG A 99 -11.05 -4.93 2.23
C ARG A 99 -12.38 -5.01 2.98
N ALA A 100 -12.51 -5.99 3.88
CA ALA A 100 -13.76 -6.25 4.60
C ALA A 100 -14.26 -5.06 5.45
N ASP A 101 -13.34 -4.25 6.00
CA ASP A 101 -13.62 -3.05 6.79
C ASP A 101 -13.70 -1.77 5.94
N PHE A 102 -13.64 -1.85 4.60
CA PHE A 102 -13.65 -0.67 3.73
C PHE A 102 -14.95 0.13 3.87
N ALA A 103 -16.08 -0.55 3.99
CA ALA A 103 -17.37 0.11 4.15
C ALA A 103 -17.42 0.97 5.43
N ASP A 104 -16.82 0.50 6.52
CA ASP A 104 -16.71 1.23 7.78
C ASP A 104 -15.75 2.43 7.63
N ILE A 105 -14.59 2.22 7.00
CA ILE A 105 -13.62 3.29 6.70
C ILE A 105 -14.28 4.39 5.84
N LEU A 106 -15.04 3.99 4.83
CA LEU A 106 -15.75 4.90 3.94
C LEU A 106 -16.83 5.67 4.70
N ALA A 107 -17.59 5.01 5.58
CA ALA A 107 -18.60 5.66 6.40
C ALA A 107 -17.97 6.69 7.36
N ASP A 108 -16.87 6.34 8.02
CA ASP A 108 -16.15 7.25 8.92
C ASP A 108 -15.55 8.45 8.17
N MET A 109 -15.01 8.19 6.97
CA MET A 109 -14.50 9.21 6.06
C MET A 109 -15.59 10.21 5.67
N LEU A 110 -16.75 9.71 5.22
CA LEU A 110 -17.86 10.56 4.75
C LEU A 110 -18.55 11.31 5.88
N ALA A 111 -18.61 10.71 7.07
CA ALA A 111 -19.21 11.35 8.23
C ALA A 111 -18.29 12.39 8.91
N ASN A 112 -17.06 12.61 8.38
CA ASN A 112 -16.01 13.40 9.02
C ASN A 112 -15.79 12.98 10.50
N ARG A 113 -16.03 11.71 10.81
CA ARG A 113 -15.92 11.15 12.18
C ARG A 113 -14.49 10.79 12.55
N VAL A 114 -13.54 11.04 11.65
CA VAL A 114 -12.12 10.81 11.88
C VAL A 114 -11.56 11.90 12.80
N THR A 115 -11.88 11.77 14.09
CA THR A 115 -11.27 12.54 15.18
C THR A 115 -10.21 11.66 15.84
N GLY A 116 -9.04 11.53 15.20
CA GLY A 116 -7.90 10.72 15.65
C GLY A 116 -6.59 11.33 15.15
N PRO A 117 -5.40 10.90 15.65
CA PRO A 117 -4.17 11.67 15.52
C PRO A 117 -3.87 12.04 14.06
N LYS A 118 -3.71 13.34 13.82
CA LYS A 118 -3.26 13.97 12.56
C LYS A 118 -1.78 13.64 12.24
N ASP A 119 -1.30 12.51 12.72
CA ASP A 119 0.10 12.10 12.63
C ASP A 119 0.38 11.22 11.41
N VAL A 120 -0.56 11.16 10.45
CA VAL A 120 -0.26 10.59 9.13
C VAL A 120 0.70 11.53 8.41
N THR A 121 1.80 10.97 7.92
CA THR A 121 2.79 11.67 7.09
C THR A 121 2.82 11.07 5.70
N VAL A 122 2.73 11.91 4.67
CA VAL A 122 2.80 11.49 3.27
C VAL A 122 4.05 12.08 2.62
N GLY A 123 4.85 11.24 1.98
CA GLY A 123 5.98 11.65 1.16
C GLY A 123 5.53 11.90 -0.28
N LEU A 124 5.97 13.00 -0.88
CA LEU A 124 5.76 13.29 -2.30
C LEU A 124 7.12 13.37 -2.99
N TYR A 125 7.23 12.76 -4.16
CA TYR A 125 8.38 12.95 -5.06
C TYR A 125 7.94 12.82 -6.52
N HIS A 126 8.91 12.98 -7.42
CA HIS A 126 8.69 12.93 -8.87
C HIS A 126 9.83 12.14 -9.50
N THR A 127 9.56 10.94 -10.02
CA THR A 127 10.56 10.19 -10.78
C THR A 127 11.00 10.97 -12.01
N HIS A 128 10.08 11.63 -12.73
CA HIS A 128 10.40 12.47 -13.87
C HIS A 128 10.39 13.95 -13.48
N SER A 129 11.54 14.42 -12.97
CA SER A 129 11.76 15.77 -12.43
C SER A 129 11.68 16.91 -13.44
N ASP A 130 11.57 16.60 -14.73
CA ASP A 130 11.57 17.54 -15.83
C ASP A 130 10.18 17.78 -16.43
N GLU A 131 9.19 16.96 -16.08
CA GLU A 131 7.83 17.06 -16.62
C GLU A 131 7.19 18.44 -16.42
N SER A 132 6.62 18.98 -17.49
CA SER A 132 5.98 20.31 -17.55
C SER A 132 4.75 20.31 -18.48
N TYR A 133 3.99 21.41 -18.47
CA TYR A 133 2.72 21.53 -19.20
C TYR A 133 2.79 22.60 -20.29
N VAL A 134 2.71 22.18 -21.56
CA VAL A 134 2.89 23.04 -22.75
C VAL A 134 2.00 24.30 -22.72
N PRO A 135 0.69 24.24 -22.46
CA PRO A 135 -0.18 25.41 -22.56
C PRO A 135 0.15 26.54 -21.56
N THR A 136 0.81 26.23 -20.44
CA THR A 136 1.09 27.21 -19.38
C THR A 136 2.58 27.53 -19.26
N ASP A 137 3.43 26.53 -19.50
CA ASP A 137 4.86 26.62 -19.26
C ASP A 137 5.67 26.70 -20.58
N GLY A 138 5.00 26.56 -21.74
CA GLY A 138 5.60 26.69 -23.07
C GLY A 138 6.38 25.47 -23.57
N THR A 139 6.59 24.46 -22.73
CA THR A 139 7.30 23.22 -23.06
C THR A 139 6.74 22.05 -22.25
N SER A 140 6.88 20.82 -22.76
CA SER A 140 6.53 19.60 -22.04
C SER A 140 7.63 19.17 -21.06
N SER A 141 8.87 19.65 -21.23
CA SER A 141 10.00 19.27 -20.37
C SER A 141 10.93 20.46 -20.08
N ILE A 142 11.35 20.59 -18.83
CA ILE A 142 12.37 21.52 -18.33
C ILE A 142 13.34 20.71 -17.45
N ARG A 143 14.49 20.33 -18.00
CA ARG A 143 15.48 19.46 -17.33
C ARG A 143 15.77 19.88 -15.88
N GLY A 144 15.53 18.97 -14.94
CA GLY A 144 15.73 19.14 -13.49
C GLY A 144 14.90 20.23 -12.81
N ASN A 145 13.99 20.88 -13.52
CA ASN A 145 13.19 21.98 -13.01
C ASN A 145 11.80 22.00 -13.65
N GLY A 146 11.24 20.80 -13.86
CA GLY A 146 9.90 20.62 -14.42
C GLY A 146 8.85 21.29 -13.56
N THR A 147 7.79 21.79 -14.18
CA THR A 147 6.71 22.42 -13.43
C THR A 147 5.79 21.42 -12.75
N ILE A 148 6.02 20.11 -12.93
CA ILE A 148 5.40 19.05 -12.13
C ILE A 148 5.61 19.24 -10.63
N TYR A 149 6.74 19.83 -10.21
CA TYR A 149 6.95 20.20 -8.81
C TYR A 149 5.88 21.16 -8.28
N LYS A 150 5.34 22.05 -9.11
CA LYS A 150 4.26 22.96 -8.69
C LYS A 150 2.93 22.22 -8.51
N VAL A 151 2.66 21.22 -9.35
CA VAL A 151 1.53 20.30 -9.17
C VAL A 151 1.69 19.47 -7.90
N GLY A 152 2.90 18.96 -7.64
CA GLY A 152 3.26 18.32 -6.37
C GLY A 152 3.05 19.23 -5.17
N SER A 153 3.45 20.50 -5.25
CA SER A 153 3.21 21.48 -4.18
C SER A 153 1.73 21.79 -3.98
N ALA A 154 0.94 21.87 -5.05
CA ALA A 154 -0.50 22.01 -4.94
C ALA A 154 -1.15 20.79 -4.27
N MET A 155 -0.71 19.58 -4.62
CA MET A 155 -1.14 18.33 -3.96
C MET A 155 -0.75 18.33 -2.48
N ALA A 156 0.49 18.71 -2.14
CA ALA A 156 0.99 18.83 -0.78
C ALA A 156 0.10 19.77 0.05
N GLN A 157 -0.19 20.97 -0.46
CA GLN A 157 -1.08 21.92 0.22
C GLN A 157 -2.51 21.37 0.40
N GLY A 158 -2.99 20.56 -0.55
CA GLY A 158 -4.26 19.85 -0.45
C GLY A 158 -4.28 18.86 0.71
N LEU A 159 -3.23 18.06 0.86
CA LEU A 159 -3.07 17.10 1.97
C LEU A 159 -2.94 17.83 3.32
N GLU A 160 -2.15 18.89 3.37
CA GLU A 160 -1.93 19.69 4.58
C GLU A 160 -3.22 20.38 5.07
N ARG A 161 -4.08 20.84 4.15
CA ARG A 161 -5.41 21.40 4.49
C ARG A 161 -6.32 20.39 5.17
N GLU A 162 -6.19 19.11 4.86
CA GLU A 162 -6.91 18.02 5.55
C GLU A 162 -6.19 17.54 6.81
N GLY A 163 -5.08 18.17 7.19
CA GLY A 163 -4.34 17.90 8.43
C GLY A 163 -3.30 16.78 8.35
N VAL A 164 -2.92 16.35 7.16
CA VAL A 164 -1.84 15.38 6.93
C VAL A 164 -0.49 16.11 6.86
N LYS A 165 0.56 15.57 7.49
CA LYS A 165 1.92 16.11 7.36
C LYS A 165 2.49 15.70 6.00
N VAL A 166 3.17 16.62 5.31
CA VAL A 166 3.75 16.31 3.99
C VAL A 166 5.25 16.52 3.99
N ILE A 167 5.98 15.59 3.37
CA ILE A 167 7.39 15.73 3.03
C ILE A 167 7.49 15.73 1.51
N HIS A 168 7.61 16.90 0.90
CA HIS A 168 7.75 17.03 -0.55
C HIS A 168 9.23 17.10 -0.95
N SER A 169 9.73 16.01 -1.52
CA SER A 169 11.09 15.95 -2.05
C SER A 169 11.20 16.68 -3.39
N GLN A 170 12.16 17.60 -3.45
CA GLN A 170 12.57 18.32 -4.66
C GLN A 170 13.81 17.69 -5.31
N ALA A 171 14.18 16.46 -4.91
CA ALA A 171 15.30 15.75 -5.51
C ALA A 171 15.09 15.55 -7.01
N ARG A 172 16.19 15.63 -7.76
CA ARG A 172 16.21 15.51 -9.22
C ARG A 172 16.64 14.11 -9.63
N HIS A 173 15.98 13.56 -10.63
CA HIS A 173 16.25 12.22 -11.14
C HIS A 173 16.55 12.20 -12.64
N ASP A 174 17.05 13.31 -13.20
CA ASP A 174 17.46 13.42 -14.60
C ASP A 174 18.54 12.38 -15.00
N PRO A 175 18.62 12.01 -16.28
CA PRO A 175 17.75 12.42 -17.40
C PRO A 175 16.35 11.76 -17.37
N HIS A 176 15.45 12.15 -18.27
CA HIS A 176 14.16 11.50 -18.43
C HIS A 176 14.34 10.19 -19.21
N ASP A 177 14.62 9.10 -18.49
CA ASP A 177 14.81 7.76 -19.04
C ASP A 177 14.27 6.70 -18.07
N THR A 178 14.25 5.44 -18.49
CA THR A 178 13.81 4.31 -17.65
C THR A 178 14.66 4.17 -16.38
N ALA A 179 15.93 4.58 -16.40
CA ALA A 179 16.81 4.59 -15.24
C ALA A 179 16.46 5.68 -14.21
N ALA A 180 15.52 6.60 -14.51
CA ALA A 180 14.99 7.56 -13.56
C ALA A 180 14.36 6.86 -12.34
N TYR A 181 13.63 5.76 -12.53
CA TYR A 181 13.08 4.97 -11.42
C TYR A 181 14.17 4.42 -10.49
N LYS A 182 15.31 4.01 -11.05
CA LYS A 182 16.47 3.55 -10.26
C LYS A 182 17.08 4.70 -9.46
N ARG A 183 17.13 5.91 -10.00
CA ARG A 183 17.64 7.10 -9.31
C ARG A 183 16.67 7.57 -8.23
N SER A 184 15.37 7.63 -8.53
CA SER A 184 14.31 8.07 -7.62
C SER A 184 14.04 7.09 -6.48
N ARG A 185 14.42 5.82 -6.64
CA ARG A 185 14.33 4.80 -5.60
C ARG A 185 14.95 5.22 -4.28
N ARG A 186 16.12 5.89 -4.30
CA ARG A 186 16.77 6.38 -3.08
C ARG A 186 15.90 7.40 -2.36
N THR A 187 15.33 8.35 -3.11
CA THR A 187 14.41 9.35 -2.56
C THR A 187 13.14 8.71 -1.99
N ALA A 188 12.56 7.73 -2.69
CA ALA A 188 11.41 6.99 -2.17
C ALA A 188 11.74 6.27 -0.85
N GLN A 189 12.90 5.63 -0.76
CA GLN A 189 13.38 4.98 0.47
C GLN A 189 13.59 5.97 1.63
N GLU A 190 14.18 7.14 1.35
CA GLU A 190 14.39 8.20 2.35
C GLU A 190 13.06 8.77 2.86
N LEU A 191 12.07 8.93 1.99
CA LEU A 191 10.72 9.37 2.36
C LEU A 191 10.02 8.33 3.24
N LEU A 192 10.11 7.04 2.90
CA LEU A 192 9.50 5.94 3.65
C LEU A 192 10.03 5.78 5.09
N GLN A 193 11.21 6.34 5.40
CA GLN A 193 11.70 6.36 6.79
C GLN A 193 10.91 7.33 7.68
N LYS A 194 10.16 8.25 7.09
CA LYS A 194 9.47 9.36 7.79
C LYS A 194 7.99 9.48 7.41
N ALA A 195 7.51 8.70 6.44
CA ALA A 195 6.17 8.78 5.89
C ALA A 195 5.48 7.41 5.90
N ASP A 196 4.17 7.43 6.15
CA ASP A 196 3.29 6.25 6.16
C ASP A 196 2.87 5.81 4.75
N ALA A 197 2.94 6.73 3.78
CA ALA A 197 2.64 6.50 2.38
C ALA A 197 3.47 7.43 1.49
N VAL A 198 3.73 7.04 0.24
CA VAL A 198 4.48 7.86 -0.71
C VAL A 198 3.75 7.94 -2.05
N LEU A 199 3.67 9.16 -2.58
CA LEU A 199 3.13 9.46 -3.90
C LEU A 199 4.25 9.84 -4.86
N ASP A 200 4.28 9.17 -6.01
CA ASP A 200 5.07 9.57 -7.18
C ASP A 200 4.14 10.33 -8.14
N VAL A 201 4.34 11.64 -8.27
CA VAL A 201 3.39 12.52 -8.98
C VAL A 201 3.93 12.84 -10.37
N HIS A 202 3.12 12.55 -11.38
CA HIS A 202 3.47 12.66 -12.80
C HIS A 202 2.39 13.37 -13.62
N ARG A 203 2.69 13.57 -14.91
CA ARG A 203 1.73 13.95 -15.96
C ARG A 203 1.91 13.10 -17.22
N ASP A 204 0.80 12.66 -17.81
CA ASP A 204 0.83 11.72 -18.92
C ASP A 204 1.20 12.40 -20.28
N ALA A 205 1.58 11.58 -21.25
CA ALA A 205 2.02 11.97 -22.59
C ALA A 205 0.96 11.77 -23.69
N VAL A 206 -0.32 11.56 -23.32
CA VAL A 206 -1.42 11.30 -24.27
C VAL A 206 -2.15 12.58 -24.73
N PRO A 207 -3.06 12.50 -25.73
CA PRO A 207 -3.92 13.64 -26.10
C PRO A 207 -4.75 14.16 -24.93
N ALA A 208 -4.95 15.49 -24.86
CA ALA A 208 -5.71 16.15 -23.80
C ALA A 208 -7.15 15.64 -23.65
N SER A 209 -7.76 15.12 -24.72
CA SER A 209 -9.11 14.54 -24.69
C SER A 209 -9.21 13.32 -23.77
N GLN A 210 -8.11 12.60 -23.53
CA GLN A 210 -8.08 11.41 -22.69
C GLN A 210 -8.14 11.74 -21.18
N TYR A 211 -7.89 12.99 -20.83
CA TYR A 211 -7.85 13.49 -19.45
C TYR A 211 -8.78 14.70 -19.27
N THR A 212 -9.73 14.91 -20.18
CA THR A 212 -10.75 15.96 -20.05
C THR A 212 -12.03 15.32 -19.54
N GLY A 213 -12.54 15.81 -18.42
CA GLY A 213 -13.84 15.38 -17.89
C GLY A 213 -14.53 16.50 -17.14
N GLU A 214 -15.51 16.13 -16.34
CA GLU A 214 -16.31 17.04 -15.53
C GLU A 214 -16.38 16.52 -14.11
N VAL A 215 -16.16 17.40 -13.13
CA VAL A 215 -16.30 17.09 -11.70
C VAL A 215 -17.12 18.22 -11.08
N ASN A 216 -18.22 17.87 -10.41
CA ASN A 216 -19.13 18.84 -9.80
C ASN A 216 -19.64 19.94 -10.77
N GLY A 217 -19.84 19.61 -12.06
CA GLY A 217 -20.30 20.57 -13.06
C GLY A 217 -19.20 21.48 -13.65
N GLU A 218 -17.94 21.38 -13.19
CA GLU A 218 -16.81 22.11 -13.75
C GLU A 218 -15.99 21.19 -14.66
N LYS A 219 -15.60 21.71 -15.84
CA LYS A 219 -14.64 21.03 -16.72
C LYS A 219 -13.30 20.92 -16.02
N MET A 220 -12.83 19.69 -15.84
CA MET A 220 -11.65 19.36 -15.06
C MET A 220 -10.64 18.51 -15.83
N VAL A 221 -9.41 18.54 -15.33
CA VAL A 221 -8.35 17.61 -15.72
C VAL A 221 -8.51 16.37 -14.85
N LEU A 222 -8.48 15.19 -15.45
CA LEU A 222 -8.67 13.94 -14.73
C LEU A 222 -7.37 13.45 -14.08
N VAL A 223 -7.51 12.53 -13.13
CA VAL A 223 -6.40 11.83 -12.47
C VAL A 223 -6.43 10.36 -12.86
N GLN A 224 -5.26 9.76 -13.09
CA GLN A 224 -5.13 8.31 -13.28
C GLN A 224 -4.17 7.75 -12.25
N LEU A 225 -4.53 6.60 -11.68
CA LEU A 225 -3.64 5.84 -10.81
C LEU A 225 -2.88 4.81 -11.63
N VAL A 226 -1.60 4.60 -11.33
CA VAL A 226 -0.79 3.56 -11.98
C VAL A 226 -0.21 2.63 -10.93
N VAL A 227 -0.39 1.34 -11.13
CA VAL A 227 0.06 0.28 -10.23
C VAL A 227 0.91 -0.70 -11.01
N GLY A 228 2.11 -0.95 -10.51
CA GLY A 228 3.03 -1.94 -11.05
C GLY A 228 2.58 -3.34 -10.64
N ARG A 229 2.56 -4.28 -11.59
CA ARG A 229 2.29 -5.70 -11.31
C ARG A 229 3.52 -6.55 -11.03
N GLN A 230 4.71 -6.02 -11.27
CA GLN A 230 5.97 -6.76 -11.07
C GLN A 230 6.62 -6.42 -9.73
N ASN A 231 5.91 -6.65 -8.63
CA ASN A 231 6.46 -6.45 -7.29
C ASN A 231 5.77 -7.34 -6.25
N PRO A 232 6.46 -7.66 -5.13
CA PRO A 232 5.90 -8.53 -4.07
C PRO A 232 4.66 -7.93 -3.37
N ASN A 233 4.47 -6.61 -3.44
CA ASN A 233 3.34 -5.93 -2.83
C ASN A 233 2.15 -5.74 -3.79
N MET A 234 2.21 -6.27 -5.03
CA MET A 234 1.25 -5.97 -6.10
C MET A 234 -0.21 -6.07 -5.64
N ALA A 235 -0.57 -7.14 -4.91
CA ALA A 235 -1.93 -7.33 -4.42
C ALA A 235 -2.36 -6.20 -3.47
N ALA A 236 -1.47 -5.79 -2.56
CA ALA A 236 -1.71 -4.71 -1.62
C ALA A 236 -1.72 -3.34 -2.30
N ASN A 237 -0.80 -3.07 -3.24
CA ASN A 237 -0.81 -1.82 -4.01
C ASN A 237 -2.08 -1.71 -4.87
N LYS A 238 -2.51 -2.81 -5.49
CA LYS A 238 -3.77 -2.88 -6.25
C LYS A 238 -4.97 -2.57 -5.38
N GLN A 239 -5.09 -3.26 -4.24
CA GLN A 239 -6.16 -3.02 -3.28
C GLN A 239 -6.16 -1.57 -2.78
N PHE A 240 -5.00 -1.03 -2.41
CA PHE A 240 -4.86 0.35 -1.98
C PHE A 240 -5.31 1.36 -3.05
N ALA A 241 -4.89 1.17 -4.31
CA ALA A 241 -5.31 2.04 -5.41
C ALA A 241 -6.82 1.96 -5.67
N GLN A 242 -7.42 0.76 -5.61
CA GLN A 242 -8.85 0.57 -5.78
C GLN A 242 -9.66 1.24 -4.66
N GLU A 243 -9.17 1.17 -3.42
CA GLU A 243 -9.80 1.83 -2.28
C GLU A 243 -9.69 3.35 -2.37
N ILE A 244 -8.54 3.89 -2.80
CA ILE A 244 -8.37 5.33 -3.07
C ILE A 244 -9.30 5.79 -4.18
N LYS A 245 -9.41 5.04 -5.28
CA LYS A 245 -10.35 5.35 -6.36
C LYS A 245 -11.78 5.37 -5.83
N ALA A 246 -12.22 4.29 -5.16
CA ALA A 246 -13.57 4.20 -4.63
C ALA A 246 -13.89 5.33 -3.62
N ALA A 247 -12.93 5.69 -2.76
CA ALA A 247 -13.07 6.81 -1.83
C ALA A 247 -13.17 8.17 -2.57
N THR A 248 -12.37 8.34 -3.62
CA THR A 248 -12.37 9.56 -4.44
C THR A 248 -13.67 9.69 -5.23
N ASP A 249 -14.16 8.62 -5.84
CA ASP A 249 -15.41 8.63 -6.61
C ASP A 249 -16.64 8.95 -5.76
N LYS A 250 -16.59 8.68 -4.44
CA LYS A 250 -17.65 9.09 -3.52
C LYS A 250 -17.62 10.57 -3.15
N GLN A 251 -16.45 11.21 -3.17
CA GLN A 251 -16.30 12.63 -2.84
C GLN A 251 -16.35 13.54 -4.08
N HIS A 252 -15.67 13.11 -5.15
CA HIS A 252 -15.47 13.82 -6.41
C HIS A 252 -15.73 12.87 -7.59
N PRO A 253 -17.00 12.48 -7.85
CA PRO A 253 -17.34 11.59 -8.95
C PRO A 253 -16.76 12.09 -10.28
N GLY A 254 -16.14 11.19 -11.04
CA GLY A 254 -15.56 11.50 -12.35
C GLY A 254 -14.14 12.06 -12.32
N LEU A 255 -13.55 12.33 -11.15
CA LEU A 255 -12.18 12.85 -11.05
C LEU A 255 -11.13 11.82 -11.46
N VAL A 256 -11.27 10.56 -11.01
CA VAL A 256 -10.34 9.48 -11.34
C VAL A 256 -10.83 8.75 -12.59
N LYS A 257 -10.11 8.91 -13.71
CA LYS A 257 -10.51 8.27 -14.98
C LYS A 257 -10.30 6.75 -14.99
N GLY A 258 -9.45 6.24 -14.10
CA GLY A 258 -9.19 4.81 -13.99
C GLY A 258 -7.89 4.47 -13.26
N ILE A 259 -7.61 3.17 -13.19
CA ILE A 259 -6.38 2.59 -12.65
C ILE A 259 -5.75 1.73 -13.74
N PHE A 260 -4.49 2.03 -14.08
CA PHE A 260 -3.71 1.20 -15.00
C PHE A 260 -2.76 0.29 -14.23
N PHE A 261 -2.93 -1.02 -14.39
CA PHE A 261 -2.10 -2.05 -13.77
C PHE A 261 -1.07 -2.57 -14.77
N ALA A 262 0.02 -1.82 -14.92
CA ALA A 262 1.03 -2.01 -15.95
C ALA A 262 2.15 -2.97 -15.50
N ARG A 263 2.70 -3.72 -16.45
CA ARG A 263 3.88 -4.59 -16.30
C ARG A 263 5.16 -3.77 -16.03
N SER A 264 5.27 -3.28 -14.80
CA SER A 264 6.43 -2.56 -14.27
C SER A 264 6.38 -2.56 -12.74
N GLY A 265 7.35 -1.89 -12.10
CA GLY A 265 7.53 -1.85 -10.64
C GLY A 265 7.25 -0.50 -9.97
N TYR A 266 7.59 0.63 -10.62
CA TYR A 266 7.36 2.01 -10.11
C TYR A 266 7.79 2.28 -8.66
N ASN A 267 8.84 1.62 -8.16
CA ASN A 267 9.25 1.64 -6.74
C ASN A 267 8.13 1.24 -5.73
N GLN A 268 7.08 0.56 -6.20
CA GLN A 268 5.95 0.11 -5.37
C GLN A 268 6.27 -1.17 -4.58
N ASP A 269 7.35 -1.85 -4.94
CA ASP A 269 7.94 -2.93 -4.14
C ASP A 269 8.44 -2.45 -2.76
N LEU A 270 8.73 -1.15 -2.61
CA LEU A 270 9.23 -0.59 -1.35
C LEU A 270 8.16 -0.52 -0.24
N SER A 271 6.88 -0.38 -0.60
CA SER A 271 5.78 -0.25 0.37
C SER A 271 4.42 -0.55 -0.27
N PRO A 272 3.49 -1.19 0.46
CA PRO A 272 2.12 -1.41 -0.01
C PRO A 272 1.30 -0.11 -0.18
N ARG A 273 1.81 1.03 0.32
CA ARG A 273 1.17 2.35 0.20
C ARG A 273 1.96 3.33 -0.69
N ASN A 274 2.83 2.81 -1.55
CA ASN A 274 3.41 3.58 -2.65
C ASN A 274 2.46 3.58 -3.84
N LEU A 275 2.20 4.75 -4.41
CA LEU A 275 1.26 4.92 -5.52
C LEU A 275 1.77 5.97 -6.51
N LEU A 276 1.69 5.66 -7.81
CA LEU A 276 1.95 6.60 -8.88
C LEU A 276 0.63 7.28 -9.29
N VAL A 277 0.68 8.60 -9.42
CA VAL A 277 -0.48 9.44 -9.74
C VAL A 277 -0.17 10.33 -10.94
N GLU A 278 -0.89 10.11 -12.02
CA GLU A 278 -0.84 10.93 -13.23
C GLU A 278 -1.91 12.03 -13.16
N VAL A 279 -1.52 13.28 -13.24
CA VAL A 279 -2.44 14.43 -13.17
C VAL A 279 -2.51 15.13 -14.52
N GLY A 280 -3.46 14.70 -15.35
CA GLY A 280 -3.60 15.25 -16.70
C GLY A 280 -2.50 14.84 -17.66
N THR A 281 -2.32 15.68 -18.68
CA THR A 281 -1.31 15.50 -19.72
C THR A 281 -0.48 16.77 -19.93
N HIS A 282 0.70 16.64 -20.53
CA HIS A 282 1.50 17.80 -20.97
C HIS A 282 0.74 18.76 -21.91
N LYS A 283 -0.37 18.33 -22.51
CA LYS A 283 -1.22 19.13 -23.43
C LYS A 283 -2.32 19.91 -22.72
N GLN A 284 -2.42 19.84 -21.39
CA GLN A 284 -3.39 20.58 -20.57
C GLN A 284 -2.70 21.66 -19.73
N SER A 285 -3.45 22.63 -19.20
CA SER A 285 -2.83 23.67 -18.36
C SER A 285 -2.39 23.09 -17.01
N ARG A 286 -1.18 23.47 -16.58
CA ARG A 286 -0.67 23.22 -15.23
C ARG A 286 -1.66 23.68 -14.15
N ASN A 287 -2.26 24.86 -14.30
CA ASN A 287 -3.19 25.40 -13.30
C ASN A 287 -4.43 24.51 -13.13
N ALA A 288 -4.89 23.87 -14.22
CA ALA A 288 -6.01 22.92 -14.16
C ALA A 288 -5.59 21.58 -13.53
N ALA A 289 -4.36 21.12 -13.78
CA ALA A 289 -3.77 19.98 -13.09
C ALA A 289 -3.64 20.25 -11.58
N GLU A 290 -3.19 21.44 -11.16
CA GLU A 290 -3.09 21.85 -9.75
C GLU A 290 -4.44 21.84 -9.03
N LYS A 291 -5.52 22.30 -9.68
CA LYS A 291 -6.88 22.19 -9.14
C LYS A 291 -7.28 20.73 -8.91
N SER A 292 -6.99 19.86 -9.87
CA SER A 292 -7.39 18.44 -9.84
C SER A 292 -6.58 17.66 -8.81
N ALA A 293 -5.28 17.94 -8.72
CA ALA A 293 -4.38 17.42 -7.68
C ALA A 293 -4.85 17.79 -6.28
N ASN A 294 -5.39 19.00 -6.09
CA ASN A 294 -5.96 19.44 -4.82
C ASN A 294 -7.21 18.63 -4.41
N LEU A 295 -8.13 18.38 -5.34
CA LEU A 295 -9.32 17.57 -5.07
C LEU A 295 -8.94 16.12 -4.76
N PHE A 296 -8.01 15.56 -5.53
CA PHE A 296 -7.50 14.22 -5.29
C PHE A 296 -6.82 14.12 -3.90
N ALA A 297 -5.96 15.09 -3.57
CA ALA A 297 -5.32 15.17 -2.26
C ALA A 297 -6.32 15.16 -1.11
N GLN A 298 -7.44 15.87 -1.24
CA GLN A 298 -8.48 15.87 -0.22
C GLN A 298 -9.04 14.46 0.03
N SER A 299 -9.43 13.74 -1.02
CA SER A 299 -9.96 12.37 -0.86
C SER A 299 -8.90 11.41 -0.35
N TYR A 300 -7.67 11.51 -0.86
CA TYR A 300 -6.54 10.69 -0.44
C TYR A 300 -6.22 10.87 1.06
N ALA A 301 -6.12 12.11 1.54
CA ALA A 301 -5.84 12.41 2.96
C ALA A 301 -6.95 11.88 3.88
N ARG A 302 -8.21 12.10 3.53
CA ARG A 302 -9.35 11.64 4.33
C ARG A 302 -9.41 10.12 4.41
N TYR A 303 -9.20 9.42 3.30
CA TYR A 303 -9.12 7.96 3.29
C TYR A 303 -7.94 7.46 4.12
N LEU A 304 -6.74 8.04 3.98
CA LEU A 304 -5.57 7.60 4.74
C LEU A 304 -5.75 7.77 6.26
N THR A 305 -6.34 8.89 6.66
CA THR A 305 -6.62 9.16 8.08
C THR A 305 -7.68 8.20 8.61
N ALA A 306 -8.77 7.97 7.85
CA ALA A 306 -9.83 7.03 8.21
C ALA A 306 -9.32 5.58 8.31
N SER A 307 -8.57 5.11 7.31
CA SER A 307 -8.03 3.75 7.27
C SER A 307 -7.01 3.49 8.38
N THR A 308 -6.22 4.49 8.76
CA THR A 308 -5.26 4.39 9.88
C THR A 308 -5.99 4.37 11.23
N ALA A 309 -7.02 5.19 11.41
CA ALA A 309 -7.86 5.16 12.61
C ALA A 309 -8.65 3.83 12.74
N GLY A 310 -9.22 3.33 11.65
CA GLY A 310 -9.93 2.06 11.58
C GLY A 310 -9.05 0.87 11.93
N SER A 311 -7.81 0.85 11.43
CA SER A 311 -6.82 -0.21 11.76
C SER A 311 -6.54 -0.28 13.27
N VAL A 312 -6.41 0.86 13.94
CA VAL A 312 -6.18 0.93 15.39
C VAL A 312 -7.41 0.48 16.19
N ALA A 313 -8.63 0.83 15.72
CA ALA A 313 -9.88 0.39 16.34
C ALA A 313 -10.12 -1.13 16.15
N GLY A 314 -9.80 -1.65 14.97
CA GLY A 314 -9.87 -3.07 14.62
C GLY A 314 -8.93 -3.93 15.48
N GLN A 315 -7.66 -3.52 15.62
CA GLN A 315 -6.70 -4.21 16.49
C GLN A 315 -7.14 -4.24 17.97
N ARG A 316 -7.76 -3.16 18.48
CA ARG A 316 -8.31 -3.14 19.84
C ARG A 316 -9.49 -4.10 20.02
N ARG A 317 -10.37 -4.20 19.02
CA ARG A 317 -11.51 -5.13 19.03
C ARG A 317 -11.05 -6.59 18.91
N GLU A 318 -10.12 -6.89 18.02
CA GLU A 318 -9.55 -8.24 17.88
C GLU A 318 -8.78 -8.68 19.13
N GLY A 319 -7.99 -7.80 19.76
CA GLY A 319 -7.33 -8.11 21.03
C GLY A 319 -8.32 -8.44 22.16
N GLN A 320 -9.50 -7.81 22.16
CA GLN A 320 -10.54 -8.07 23.15
C GLN A 320 -11.32 -9.37 22.88
N VAL A 321 -11.45 -9.77 21.61
CA VAL A 321 -12.04 -11.06 21.22
C VAL A 321 -11.03 -12.20 21.42
N GLY A 322 -9.77 -12.02 21.02
CA GLY A 322 -8.69 -12.99 21.20
C GLY A 322 -8.42 -13.31 22.66
N THR A 323 -8.49 -12.32 23.56
CA THR A 323 -8.44 -12.56 25.01
C THR A 323 -9.64 -13.36 25.50
N ARG A 324 -10.88 -13.04 25.09
CA ARG A 324 -12.07 -13.84 25.45
C ARG A 324 -11.97 -15.29 24.96
N THR A 325 -11.50 -15.52 23.73
CA THR A 325 -11.32 -16.88 23.19
C THR A 325 -10.22 -17.63 23.92
N ALA A 326 -9.10 -16.97 24.25
CA ALA A 326 -8.03 -17.55 25.06
C ALA A 326 -8.50 -17.89 26.48
N PHE A 327 -9.32 -17.04 27.10
CA PHE A 327 -9.93 -17.30 28.41
C PHE A 327 -10.88 -18.51 28.37
N TRP A 328 -11.70 -18.65 27.32
CA TRP A 328 -12.58 -19.80 27.15
C TRP A 328 -11.82 -21.11 26.91
N LEU A 329 -10.78 -21.08 26.06
CA LEU A 329 -9.91 -22.24 25.83
C LEU A 329 -9.16 -22.64 27.09
N GLY A 330 -8.62 -21.67 27.83
CA GLY A 330 -8.01 -21.92 29.14
C GLY A 330 -8.99 -22.53 30.14
N GLY A 331 -10.22 -22.02 30.19
CA GLY A 331 -11.30 -22.58 31.01
C GLY A 331 -11.65 -24.03 30.66
N LEU A 332 -11.73 -24.35 29.36
CA LEU A 332 -11.99 -25.72 28.89
C LEU A 332 -10.86 -26.69 29.25
N VAL A 333 -9.60 -26.26 29.15
CA VAL A 333 -8.44 -27.08 29.57
C VAL A 333 -8.48 -27.34 31.07
N VAL A 334 -8.75 -26.32 31.88
CA VAL A 334 -8.87 -26.47 33.34
C VAL A 334 -10.04 -27.38 33.70
N LEU A 335 -11.18 -27.22 33.05
CA LEU A 335 -12.35 -28.07 33.26
C LEU A 335 -12.08 -29.52 32.85
N GLY A 336 -11.44 -29.75 31.71
CA GLY A 336 -11.03 -31.07 31.25
C GLY A 336 -10.04 -31.73 32.21
N ALA A 337 -9.07 -30.98 32.72
CA ALA A 337 -8.13 -31.46 33.75
C ALA A 337 -8.85 -31.81 35.06
N ALA A 338 -9.81 -30.99 35.50
CA ALA A 338 -10.61 -31.25 36.69
C ALA A 338 -11.48 -32.51 36.54
N ILE A 339 -12.14 -32.69 35.39
CA ILE A 339 -12.93 -33.89 35.07
C ILE A 339 -12.03 -35.13 35.02
N TYR A 340 -10.87 -35.04 34.34
CA TYR A 340 -9.91 -36.13 34.26
C TYR A 340 -9.39 -36.54 35.65
N MET A 341 -9.03 -35.57 36.48
CA MET A 341 -8.60 -35.85 37.85
C MET A 341 -9.74 -36.46 38.66
N PHE A 342 -10.97 -35.96 38.55
CA PHE A 342 -12.12 -36.51 39.28
C PHE A 342 -12.40 -37.97 38.89
N LEU A 343 -12.34 -38.28 37.59
CA LEU A 343 -12.50 -39.65 37.09
C LEU A 343 -11.33 -40.57 37.48
N SER A 344 -10.10 -40.04 37.59
CA SER A 344 -8.93 -40.86 37.95
C SER A 344 -8.78 -41.07 39.46
N THR A 345 -9.28 -40.17 40.31
CA THR A 345 -9.19 -40.28 41.78
C THR A 345 -10.46 -40.84 42.44
N GLY A 346 -11.61 -40.83 41.76
CA GLY A 346 -12.83 -41.49 42.24
C GLY A 346 -13.47 -40.91 43.52
N SER A 347 -12.89 -39.88 44.15
CA SER A 347 -13.48 -39.17 45.29
C SER A 347 -13.07 -37.69 45.35
N TRP A 348 -13.97 -36.85 45.89
CA TRP A 348 -13.79 -35.39 46.02
C TRP A 348 -12.77 -35.01 47.13
N GLU A 349 -12.60 -35.85 48.13
CA GLU A 349 -11.69 -35.59 49.25
C GLU A 349 -10.21 -35.78 48.84
N GLU A 350 -9.93 -36.71 47.91
CA GLU A 350 -8.58 -36.92 47.38
C GLU A 350 -8.15 -35.84 46.37
N LEU A 351 -9.11 -35.24 45.65
CA LEU A 351 -8.83 -34.20 44.66
C LEU A 351 -8.41 -32.89 45.33
N THR A 352 -9.11 -32.50 46.39
CA THR A 352 -8.82 -31.28 47.16
C THR A 352 -7.47 -31.37 47.89
N SER A 353 -7.09 -32.56 48.38
CA SER A 353 -5.78 -32.78 49.01
C SER A 353 -4.63 -32.72 48.00
N LYS A 354 -4.76 -33.31 46.81
CA LYS A 354 -3.72 -33.26 45.76
C LYS A 354 -3.54 -31.87 45.18
N VAL A 355 -4.63 -31.14 44.90
CA VAL A 355 -4.58 -29.74 44.42
C VAL A 355 -3.90 -28.83 45.44
N ARG A 356 -4.26 -28.95 46.73
CA ARG A 356 -3.66 -28.17 47.82
C ARG A 356 -2.17 -28.47 47.99
N THR A 357 -1.77 -29.74 47.83
CA THR A 357 -0.36 -30.16 47.93
C THR A 357 0.46 -29.67 46.74
N PHE A 358 -0.12 -29.67 45.52
CA PHE A 358 0.53 -29.15 44.32
C PHE A 358 0.71 -27.63 44.37
N THR A 359 -0.32 -26.89 44.81
CA THR A 359 -0.22 -25.41 44.99
C THR A 359 0.73 -25.01 46.12
N THR A 360 0.88 -25.80 47.19
CA THR A 360 1.83 -25.47 48.27
C THR A 360 3.28 -25.84 47.96
N ARG A 361 3.54 -26.90 47.17
CA ARG A 361 4.92 -27.27 46.78
C ARG A 361 5.46 -26.47 45.61
N GLU A 362 4.70 -26.31 44.52
CA GLU A 362 5.22 -25.72 43.27
C GLU A 362 5.21 -24.18 43.28
N PHE A 363 4.20 -23.54 43.88
CA PHE A 363 4.18 -22.07 44.01
C PHE A 363 5.04 -21.56 45.19
N GLY A 364 5.31 -22.42 46.17
CA GLY A 364 6.25 -22.12 47.27
C GLY A 364 7.70 -21.98 46.79
N ASP A 365 8.12 -22.78 45.81
CA ASP A 365 9.45 -22.68 45.20
C ASP A 365 9.56 -21.53 44.19
N LEU A 366 8.45 -21.06 43.62
CA LEU A 366 8.42 -19.98 42.62
C LEU A 366 8.30 -18.57 43.22
N LEU A 367 7.78 -18.45 44.45
CA LEU A 367 7.65 -17.19 45.21
C LEU A 367 8.41 -17.20 46.56
N GLY A 368 9.21 -18.23 46.82
CA GLY A 368 9.97 -18.45 48.05
C GLY A 368 11.22 -17.57 48.16
N SER A 369 11.13 -16.57 49.03
CA SER A 369 12.15 -15.60 49.40
C SER A 369 13.54 -16.16 49.68
N ARG A 370 14.58 -15.53 49.11
CA ARG A 370 15.87 -15.39 49.81
C ARG A 370 15.61 -14.70 51.14
N ARG A 371 15.87 -15.39 52.25
CA ARG A 371 16.04 -14.73 53.56
C ARG A 371 17.52 -14.67 53.96
N PRO A 372 17.90 -13.65 54.74
CA PRO A 372 19.28 -13.21 54.89
C PRO A 372 19.93 -13.77 56.15
N GLY A 373 21.24 -13.96 56.07
CA GLY A 373 22.15 -13.96 57.21
C GLY A 373 22.28 -15.28 57.94
N ASP A 374 23.43 -15.93 57.75
CA ASP A 374 24.12 -16.52 58.89
C ASP A 374 25.55 -15.97 58.91
N LYS A 375 25.85 -15.21 59.96
CA LYS A 375 27.20 -14.81 60.35
C LYS A 375 27.66 -15.84 61.38
N ASP A 376 28.85 -16.38 61.17
CA ASP A 376 29.86 -16.86 62.13
C ASP A 376 30.64 -18.00 61.44
N GLY A 377 31.96 -18.12 61.47
CA GLY A 377 33.03 -17.44 62.20
C GLY A 377 34.28 -18.34 62.14
N GLY A 378 35.47 -17.73 62.09
CA GLY A 378 36.78 -18.36 62.33
C GLY A 378 37.40 -19.10 61.13
N GLY A 379 38.68 -18.98 60.83
CA GLY A 379 39.81 -18.36 61.52
C GLY A 379 41.12 -19.00 61.04
N ARG A 380 42.17 -18.17 61.02
CA ARG A 380 43.59 -18.41 60.70
C ARG A 380 44.00 -18.29 59.23
#